data_AF-A0A6C0DP37-F1
#
_entry.id   AF-A0A6C0DP37-F1
#
_cell.length_a   1.000
_cell.length_b   1.000
_cell.length_c   1.000
_cell.angle_alpha   90.00
_cell.angle_beta   90.00
_cell.angle_gamma   90.00
#
_symmetry.space_group_name_H-M   'P 1'
#
loop_
_entity.id
_entity.type
_entity.pdbx_description
1 polymer ?
#
loop_
_entity_poly.entity_id
_entity_poly.type
_entity_poly.pdbx_seq_one_letter_code
_entity_poly.pdbx_strand_id
1 'polypeptide(L)'
;MKVGKPTYDTVNKVYTCNITDGFRLTSIKERSETPTFTPPLESFETSEDLRKTICETLLQSTKGWFSKPLTPDWLLPRISFSIPTTDLELFDGTLAWEPARLVISKENFLFEFDIVLKEQAEHIVIAFEEEKEEDSIPLSSSEPLPIGPTRRQLQKQRVLYARQKAAKALFVAESLTHTYVKEYGDDTDWEVDSDSDSPSEETKPWTSKL
;
A
#
# COMPACT_ATOMS: atom_id res chain seq x y z
N MET A 1 -1.05 -12.77 -21.07
CA MET A 1 -1.09 -11.59 -21.96
C MET A 1 -1.18 -12.02 -23.41
N LYS A 2 -2.21 -11.54 -24.12
CA LYS A 2 -2.38 -11.71 -25.56
C LYS A 2 -2.28 -10.35 -26.24
N VAL A 3 -1.42 -10.23 -27.24
CA VAL A 3 -1.23 -9.00 -28.01
C VAL A 3 -1.98 -9.14 -29.34
N GLY A 4 -2.92 -8.23 -29.59
CA GLY A 4 -3.67 -8.17 -30.83
C GLY A 4 -2.78 -7.79 -32.03
N LYS A 5 -3.32 -7.95 -33.25
CA LYS A 5 -2.59 -7.58 -34.47
C LYS A 5 -2.28 -6.08 -34.49
N PRO A 6 -1.08 -5.67 -34.97
CA PRO A 6 -0.70 -4.27 -35.03
C PRO A 6 -1.54 -3.53 -36.06
N THR A 7 -2.02 -2.35 -35.69
CA THR A 7 -2.70 -1.40 -36.56
C THR A 7 -1.82 -0.17 -36.73
N TYR A 8 -1.57 0.25 -37.97
CA TYR A 8 -0.75 1.42 -38.23
C TYR A 8 -1.56 2.71 -38.04
N ASP A 9 -1.11 3.56 -37.12
CA ASP A 9 -1.62 4.91 -36.96
C ASP A 9 -0.84 5.86 -37.88
N THR A 10 -1.51 6.35 -38.92
CA THR A 10 -0.92 7.26 -39.92
C THR A 10 -0.58 8.63 -39.36
N VAL A 11 -1.26 9.08 -38.31
CA VAL A 11 -1.09 10.42 -37.73
C VAL A 11 0.21 10.45 -36.94
N ASN A 12 0.35 9.51 -36.01
CA ASN A 12 1.51 9.43 -35.14
C ASN A 12 2.67 8.62 -35.74
N LYS A 13 2.44 7.95 -36.87
CA LYS A 13 3.41 7.07 -37.56
C LYS A 13 3.92 5.94 -36.68
N VAL A 14 3.06 5.39 -35.83
CA VAL A 14 3.35 4.29 -34.90
C VAL A 14 2.42 3.12 -35.17
N TYR A 15 2.80 1.93 -34.71
CA TYR A 15 1.88 0.78 -34.68
C TYR A 15 1.26 0.68 -33.29
N THR A 16 -0.02 0.39 -33.24
CA THR A 16 -0.76 0.18 -31.98
C THR A 16 -1.34 -1.22 -31.94
N CYS A 17 -1.27 -1.87 -30.79
CA CYS A 17 -1.87 -3.17 -30.55
C CYS A 17 -2.74 -3.10 -29.30
N ASN A 18 -3.92 -3.70 -29.35
CA ASN A 18 -4.73 -3.91 -28.15
C ASN A 18 -4.16 -5.10 -27.36
N ILE A 19 -4.08 -4.96 -26.04
CA ILE A 19 -3.70 -6.04 -25.14
C ILE A 19 -4.96 -6.58 -24.46
N THR A 20 -5.02 -7.90 -24.31
CA THR A 20 -6.06 -8.60 -23.54
C THR A 20 -5.42 -9.62 -22.61
N ASP A 21 -6.09 -9.92 -21.49
CA ASP A 21 -5.59 -10.83 -20.45
C ASP A 21 -4.18 -10.43 -19.97
N GLY A 22 -4.02 -9.15 -19.63
CA GLY A 22 -2.74 -8.55 -19.22
C GLY A 22 -2.28 -9.00 -17.84
N PHE A 23 -1.11 -8.52 -17.41
CA PHE A 23 -0.72 -8.59 -16.01
C PHE A 23 -1.36 -7.42 -15.25
N ARG A 24 -1.62 -7.61 -13.97
CA ARG A 24 -2.21 -6.56 -13.12
C ARG A 24 -1.18 -6.06 -12.14
N LEU A 25 -1.09 -4.75 -12.03
CA LEU A 25 -0.32 -4.08 -10.99
C LEU A 25 -1.30 -3.51 -9.98
N THR A 26 -1.08 -3.76 -8.70
CA THR A 26 -1.88 -3.16 -7.64
C THR A 26 -1.02 -2.15 -6.90
N SER A 27 -1.54 -0.95 -6.70
CA SER A 27 -0.92 0.06 -5.85
C SER A 27 -1.94 0.68 -4.92
N ILE A 28 -1.49 1.03 -3.72
CA ILE A 28 -2.26 1.78 -2.73
C ILE A 28 -1.71 3.19 -2.75
N LYS A 29 -2.59 4.18 -2.84
CA LYS A 29 -2.24 5.59 -2.65
C LYS A 29 -2.79 6.01 -1.30
N GLU A 30 -1.91 6.33 -0.37
CA GLU A 30 -2.28 6.83 0.94
C GLU A 30 -2.26 8.37 0.97
N ARG A 31 -3.17 8.97 1.74
CA ARG A 31 -3.16 10.41 2.01
C ARG A 31 -2.04 10.77 3.00
N SER A 32 -0.85 10.93 2.46
CA SER A 32 0.35 11.45 3.16
C SER A 32 0.65 12.89 2.74
N GLU A 33 1.48 13.61 3.50
CA GLU A 33 2.01 14.94 3.12
C GLU A 33 2.70 14.89 1.74
N THR A 34 3.25 13.73 1.37
CA THR A 34 3.74 13.40 0.04
C THR A 34 2.93 12.22 -0.52
N PRO A 35 2.08 12.41 -1.55
CA PRO A 35 1.28 11.33 -2.12
C PRO A 35 2.19 10.32 -2.82
N THR A 36 2.55 9.25 -2.13
CA THR A 36 3.33 8.14 -2.67
C THR A 36 2.42 6.96 -2.94
N PHE A 37 2.71 6.24 -4.03
CA PHE A 37 2.09 4.95 -4.30
C PHE A 37 2.90 3.85 -3.60
N THR A 38 2.21 2.86 -3.06
CA THR A 38 2.81 1.69 -2.43
C THR A 38 2.33 0.42 -3.14
N PRO A 39 3.23 -0.37 -3.75
CA PRO A 39 4.64 -0.06 -3.97
C PRO A 39 4.83 1.13 -4.94
N PRO A 40 5.99 1.82 -4.91
CA PRO A 40 6.26 2.94 -5.80
C PRO A 40 6.14 2.54 -7.27
N LEU A 41 5.49 3.37 -8.09
CA LEU A 41 5.29 3.04 -9.50
C LEU A 41 6.61 2.80 -10.25
N GLU A 42 7.67 3.54 -9.89
CA GLU A 42 9.03 3.40 -10.41
C GLU A 42 9.66 2.03 -10.13
N SER A 43 9.23 1.36 -9.05
CA SER A 43 9.73 0.02 -8.73
C SER A 43 9.30 -1.02 -9.77
N PHE A 44 8.13 -0.82 -10.40
CA PHE A 44 7.68 -1.67 -11.49
C PHE A 44 8.47 -1.42 -12.79
N GLU A 45 8.86 -0.17 -13.04
CA GLU A 45 9.67 0.18 -14.23
C GLU A 45 11.08 -0.38 -14.17
N THR A 46 11.62 -0.50 -12.96
CA THR A 46 12.97 -1.01 -12.70
C THR A 46 13.02 -2.52 -12.45
N SER A 47 11.87 -3.19 -12.27
CA SER A 47 11.79 -4.64 -12.06
C SER A 47 12.31 -5.42 -13.28
N GLU A 48 13.48 -6.04 -13.12
CA GLU A 48 14.13 -6.80 -14.19
C GLU A 48 13.35 -8.07 -14.56
N ASP A 49 12.78 -8.76 -13.56
CA ASP A 49 12.03 -10.00 -13.75
C ASP A 49 10.72 -9.78 -14.53
N LEU A 50 10.02 -8.69 -14.24
CA LEU A 50 8.82 -8.29 -14.96
C LEU A 50 9.17 -7.97 -16.41
N ARG A 51 10.24 -7.20 -16.65
CA ARG A 51 10.69 -6.85 -18.01
C ARG A 51 11.11 -8.08 -18.81
N LYS A 52 11.81 -9.04 -18.20
CA LYS A 52 12.16 -10.32 -18.83
C LYS A 52 10.92 -11.11 -19.24
N THR A 53 9.97 -11.27 -18.33
CA THR A 53 8.71 -11.98 -18.58
C THR A 53 7.91 -11.34 -19.72
N ILE A 54 7.82 -10.00 -19.73
CA ILE A 54 7.15 -9.25 -20.79
C ILE A 54 7.89 -9.39 -22.12
N CYS A 55 9.22 -9.31 -22.11
CA CYS A 55 10.05 -9.46 -23.29
C CYS A 55 9.82 -10.84 -23.95
N GLU A 56 9.88 -11.91 -23.18
CA GLU A 56 9.62 -13.27 -23.68
C GLU A 56 8.22 -13.40 -24.29
N THR A 57 7.21 -12.85 -23.60
CA THR A 57 5.83 -12.87 -24.08
C THR A 57 5.66 -12.07 -25.37
N LEU A 58 6.32 -10.92 -25.49
CA LEU A 58 6.33 -10.12 -26.70
C LEU A 58 7.01 -10.85 -27.87
N LEU A 59 8.16 -11.48 -27.63
CA LEU A 59 8.86 -12.24 -28.67
C LEU A 59 8.03 -13.40 -29.21
N GLN A 60 7.28 -14.08 -28.34
CA GLN A 60 6.35 -15.13 -28.74
C GLN A 60 5.17 -14.57 -29.54
N SER A 61 4.57 -13.48 -29.07
CA SER A 61 3.37 -12.87 -29.67
C SER A 61 3.66 -12.17 -31.00
N THR A 62 4.87 -11.63 -31.18
CA THR A 62 5.26 -10.84 -32.36
C THR A 62 6.00 -11.65 -33.43
N LYS A 63 6.01 -12.98 -33.30
CA LYS A 63 6.67 -13.87 -34.25
C LYS A 63 6.08 -13.68 -35.65
N GLY A 64 6.93 -13.29 -36.60
CA GLY A 64 6.56 -13.07 -38.00
C GLY A 64 5.99 -11.68 -38.31
N TRP A 65 5.89 -10.77 -37.34
CA TRP A 65 5.45 -9.40 -37.60
C TRP A 65 6.55 -8.55 -38.24
N PHE A 66 7.80 -8.83 -37.87
CA PHE A 66 8.98 -8.09 -38.31
C PHE A 66 9.77 -8.91 -39.34
N SER A 67 10.32 -8.23 -40.33
CA SER A 67 11.20 -8.84 -41.35
C SER A 67 12.49 -9.40 -40.74
N LYS A 68 13.00 -8.74 -39.69
CA LYS A 68 14.10 -9.24 -38.86
C LYS A 68 13.53 -9.64 -37.50
N PRO A 69 13.82 -10.85 -37.00
CA PRO A 69 13.36 -11.25 -35.68
C PRO A 69 13.97 -10.33 -34.62
N LEU A 70 13.15 -9.97 -33.63
CA LEU A 70 13.62 -9.22 -32.48
C LEU A 70 14.45 -10.14 -31.57
N THR A 71 15.52 -9.61 -30.98
CA THR A 71 16.31 -10.32 -29.96
C THR A 71 15.97 -9.78 -28.56
N PRO A 72 16.08 -10.61 -27.51
CA PRO A 72 15.83 -10.18 -26.13
C PRO A 72 16.67 -8.97 -25.73
N ASP A 73 17.97 -8.99 -26.03
CA ASP A 73 18.92 -7.93 -25.69
C ASP A 73 18.57 -6.59 -26.35
N TRP A 74 17.96 -6.63 -27.53
CA TRP A 74 17.53 -5.41 -28.22
C TRP A 74 16.20 -4.89 -27.66
N LEU A 75 15.27 -5.78 -27.33
CA LEU A 75 13.92 -5.44 -26.91
C LEU A 75 13.87 -4.95 -25.46
N LEU A 76 14.59 -5.61 -24.54
CA LEU A 76 14.60 -5.29 -23.12
C LEU A 76 14.79 -3.80 -22.80
N PRO A 77 15.83 -3.11 -23.28
CA PRO A 77 16.06 -1.69 -22.97
C PRO A 77 15.01 -0.75 -23.59
N ARG A 78 14.20 -1.24 -24.54
CA ARG A 78 13.21 -0.45 -25.29
C ARG A 78 11.79 -0.60 -24.77
N ILE A 79 11.57 -1.49 -23.80
CA ILE A 79 10.29 -1.61 -23.11
C ILE A 79 10.16 -0.43 -22.15
N SER A 80 9.06 0.30 -22.26
CA SER A 80 8.69 1.43 -21.41
C SER A 80 7.24 1.31 -20.97
N PHE A 81 6.90 1.92 -19.84
CA PHE A 81 5.56 1.89 -19.28
C PHE A 81 5.02 3.31 -19.17
N SER A 82 3.73 3.50 -19.44
CA SER A 82 3.01 4.75 -19.23
C SER A 82 1.81 4.46 -18.33
N ILE A 83 1.91 4.91 -17.07
CA ILE A 83 0.88 4.73 -16.05
C ILE A 83 0.22 6.10 -15.82
N PRO A 84 -1.09 6.26 -16.14
CA PRO A 84 -1.74 7.56 -16.05
C PRO A 84 -2.05 7.95 -14.60
N THR A 85 -1.33 8.93 -14.07
CA THR A 85 -1.48 9.40 -12.68
C THR A 85 -2.21 10.74 -12.53
N THR A 86 -2.51 11.41 -13.65
CA THR A 86 -2.99 12.82 -13.68
C THR A 86 -4.29 13.03 -12.91
N ASP A 87 -5.25 12.11 -13.01
CA ASP A 87 -6.58 12.27 -12.39
C ASP A 87 -6.66 11.72 -10.95
N LEU A 88 -5.51 11.38 -10.35
CA LEU A 88 -5.46 10.73 -9.04
C LEU A 88 -5.03 11.65 -7.92
N GLU A 89 -4.77 12.93 -8.14
CA GLU A 89 -4.25 13.85 -7.12
C GLU A 89 -5.04 13.80 -5.80
N LEU A 90 -6.37 13.80 -5.89
CA LEU A 90 -7.31 13.79 -4.75
C LEU A 90 -7.76 12.39 -4.30
N PHE A 91 -7.27 11.32 -4.95
CA PHE A 91 -7.68 9.96 -4.65
C PHE A 91 -6.85 9.36 -3.50
N ASP A 92 -7.53 8.61 -2.63
CA ASP A 92 -6.96 7.87 -1.51
C ASP A 92 -7.62 6.47 -1.52
N GLY A 93 -6.81 5.42 -1.56
CA GLY A 93 -7.28 4.04 -1.69
C GLY A 93 -6.47 3.16 -2.63
N THR A 94 -7.09 2.06 -3.05
CA THR A 94 -6.45 1.00 -3.83
C THR A 94 -6.78 1.13 -5.31
N LEU A 95 -5.77 0.97 -6.15
CA LEU A 95 -5.84 1.02 -7.61
C LEU A 95 -5.28 -0.27 -8.19
N ALA A 96 -5.96 -0.81 -9.20
CA ALA A 96 -5.41 -1.86 -10.05
C ALA A 96 -5.27 -1.37 -11.48
N TRP A 97 -4.10 -1.59 -12.05
CA TRP A 97 -3.69 -1.18 -13.38
C TRP A 97 -3.52 -2.39 -14.27
N GLU A 98 -3.96 -2.30 -15.51
CA GLU A 98 -3.76 -3.35 -16.52
C GLU A 98 -3.28 -2.71 -17.83
N PRO A 99 -2.30 -3.30 -18.54
CA PRO A 99 -1.88 -2.78 -19.84
C PRO A 99 -3.02 -2.97 -20.85
N ALA A 100 -3.51 -1.87 -21.39
CA ALA A 100 -4.59 -1.86 -22.37
C ALA A 100 -4.07 -1.83 -23.80
N ARG A 101 -2.97 -1.09 -24.04
CA ARG A 101 -2.41 -0.89 -25.38
C ARG A 101 -0.89 -0.99 -25.38
N LEU A 102 -0.37 -1.47 -26.50
CA LEU A 102 1.05 -1.45 -26.83
C LEU A 102 1.27 -0.52 -28.02
N VAL A 103 2.05 0.53 -27.81
CA VAL A 103 2.48 1.44 -28.87
C VAL A 103 3.90 1.06 -29.28
N ILE A 104 4.05 0.64 -30.52
CA ILE A 104 5.31 0.20 -31.12
C ILE A 104 5.82 1.30 -32.04
N SER A 105 6.92 1.90 -31.64
CA SER A 105 7.69 2.84 -32.46
C SER A 105 9.01 2.20 -32.91
N LYS A 106 9.79 2.91 -33.72
CA LYS A 106 11.14 2.47 -34.11
C LYS A 106 12.08 2.38 -32.91
N GLU A 107 11.81 3.14 -31.86
CA GLU A 107 12.70 3.33 -30.71
C GLU A 107 12.22 2.53 -29.51
N ASN A 108 10.94 2.66 -29.16
CA ASN A 108 10.38 2.11 -27.93
C ASN A 108 9.11 1.28 -28.16
N PHE A 109 8.89 0.37 -27.23
CA PHE A 109 7.67 -0.43 -27.02
C PHE A 109 7.01 0.08 -25.74
N LEU A 110 6.04 0.97 -25.90
CA LEU A 110 5.37 1.63 -24.79
C LEU A 110 4.08 0.90 -24.43
N PHE A 111 3.99 0.41 -23.20
CA PHE A 111 2.75 -0.13 -22.64
C PHE A 111 1.96 1.01 -21.99
N GLU A 112 0.76 1.26 -22.50
CA GLU A 112 -0.21 2.18 -21.91
C GLU A 112 -1.13 1.40 -20.97
N PHE A 113 -1.16 1.81 -19.71
CA PHE A 113 -2.01 1.20 -18.68
C PHE A 113 -3.31 1.96 -18.54
N ASP A 114 -4.38 1.20 -18.27
CA ASP A 114 -5.65 1.73 -17.81
C ASP A 114 -5.91 1.30 -16.36
N ILE A 115 -6.69 2.10 -15.64
CA ILE A 115 -7.17 1.77 -14.30
C ILE A 115 -8.36 0.82 -14.46
N VAL A 116 -8.22 -0.41 -13.98
CA VAL A 116 -9.27 -1.44 -14.01
C VAL A 116 -10.08 -1.44 -12.72
N LEU A 117 -9.44 -1.19 -11.59
CA LEU A 117 -10.06 -1.15 -10.27
C LEU A 117 -9.69 0.16 -9.57
N LYS A 118 -10.69 0.80 -8.95
CA LYS A 118 -10.52 2.00 -8.14
C LYS A 118 -11.40 1.89 -6.91
N GLU A 119 -10.80 1.55 -5.78
CA GLU A 119 -11.47 1.37 -4.50
C GLU A 119 -11.01 2.47 -3.54
N GLN A 120 -11.95 3.33 -3.14
CA GLN A 120 -11.64 4.41 -2.21
C GLN A 120 -11.39 3.84 -0.81
N ALA A 121 -10.35 4.33 -0.14
CA ALA A 121 -10.09 3.96 1.24
C ALA A 121 -11.28 4.36 2.12
N GLU A 122 -11.77 3.43 2.94
CA GLU A 122 -12.77 3.76 3.95
C GLU A 122 -12.12 4.71 4.96
N HIS A 123 -12.71 5.90 5.10
CA HIS A 123 -12.27 6.83 6.13
C HIS A 123 -12.72 6.26 7.48
N ILE A 124 -11.85 5.48 8.13
CA ILE A 124 -12.08 5.01 9.49
C ILE A 124 -12.04 6.25 10.39
N VAL A 125 -13.19 6.89 10.55
CA VAL A 125 -13.40 7.82 11.65
C VAL A 125 -13.45 6.93 12.88
N ILE A 126 -12.34 6.85 13.63
CA ILE A 126 -12.40 6.46 15.03
C ILE A 126 -13.14 7.61 15.72
N ALA A 127 -14.47 7.62 15.58
CA ALA A 127 -15.33 8.43 16.39
C ALA A 127 -15.16 7.82 17.77
N PHE A 128 -14.30 8.44 18.58
CA PHE A 128 -14.49 8.34 20.01
C PHE A 128 -15.90 8.88 20.23
N GLU A 129 -16.88 7.99 20.34
CA GLU A 129 -18.09 8.29 21.07
C GLU A 129 -17.60 8.67 22.46
N GLU A 130 -17.27 9.94 22.64
CA GLU A 130 -17.61 10.59 23.89
C GLU A 130 -19.11 10.38 23.99
N GLU A 131 -19.50 9.26 24.61
CA GLU A 131 -20.74 9.20 25.37
C GLU A 131 -20.76 10.54 26.09
N LYS A 132 -21.61 11.44 25.61
CA LYS A 132 -22.14 12.52 26.40
C LYS A 132 -22.84 11.82 27.55
N GLU A 133 -22.07 11.39 28.54
CA GLU A 133 -22.56 11.15 29.89
C GLU A 133 -23.20 12.49 30.26
N GLU A 134 -24.53 12.55 30.11
CA GLU A 134 -25.41 13.59 30.66
C GLU A 134 -25.32 13.67 32.20
N ASP A 135 -24.36 12.96 32.82
CA ASP A 135 -23.98 13.07 34.22
C ASP A 135 -22.95 14.20 34.46
N SER A 136 -23.06 15.31 33.72
CA SER A 136 -22.53 16.57 34.20
C SER A 136 -23.34 16.98 35.44
N ILE A 137 -22.83 16.64 36.63
CA ILE A 137 -23.33 17.18 37.89
C ILE A 137 -23.47 18.71 37.69
N PRO A 138 -24.67 19.29 37.83
CA PRO A 138 -24.93 20.67 37.42
C PRO A 138 -23.97 21.60 38.13
N LEU A 139 -23.08 22.20 37.35
CA LEU A 139 -22.04 23.10 37.83
C LEU A 139 -22.56 24.53 37.91
N SER A 140 -23.74 24.75 38.51
CA SER A 140 -24.20 26.09 38.90
C SER A 140 -25.49 26.04 39.72
N SER A 141 -25.35 25.92 41.03
CA SER A 141 -26.22 26.70 41.91
C SER A 141 -25.34 27.36 42.96
N SER A 142 -25.15 28.67 42.80
CA SER A 142 -24.63 29.57 43.81
C SER A 142 -25.69 29.84 44.88
N GLU A 143 -26.30 28.79 45.41
CA GLU A 143 -27.16 28.88 46.59
C GLU A 143 -26.29 28.66 47.85
N PRO A 144 -26.41 29.53 48.87
CA PRO A 144 -25.72 29.30 50.13
C PRO A 144 -26.28 28.02 50.77
N LEU A 145 -25.46 26.96 50.75
CA LEU A 145 -25.83 25.65 51.29
C LEU A 145 -26.25 25.77 52.77
N PRO A 146 -27.44 25.27 53.16
CA PRO A 146 -27.72 24.94 54.55
C PRO A 146 -26.76 23.81 54.99
N ILE A 147 -26.54 23.70 56.30
CA ILE A 147 -25.63 22.74 56.97
C ILE A 147 -25.73 21.35 56.31
N GLY A 148 -24.81 21.08 55.40
CA GLY A 148 -24.82 19.95 54.48
C GLY A 148 -23.39 19.44 54.24
N PRO A 149 -23.23 18.33 53.51
CA PRO A 149 -21.99 17.58 53.42
C PRO A 149 -20.80 18.50 53.13
N THR A 150 -19.79 18.45 54.00
CA THR A 150 -18.63 19.36 53.96
C THR A 150 -17.95 19.27 52.59
N ARG A 151 -17.38 20.38 52.09
CA ARG A 151 -16.63 20.43 50.81
C ARG A 151 -15.67 19.23 50.59
N ARG A 152 -15.10 18.68 51.68
CA ARG A 152 -14.27 17.46 51.68
C ARG A 152 -15.00 16.20 51.21
N GLN A 153 -16.28 16.02 51.55
CA GLN A 153 -17.08 14.87 51.13
C GLN A 153 -17.38 14.92 49.63
N LEU A 154 -17.71 16.09 49.09
CA LEU A 154 -17.88 16.28 47.64
C LEU A 154 -16.58 16.01 46.87
N GLN A 155 -15.45 16.49 47.37
CA GLN A 155 -14.15 16.20 46.76
C GLN A 155 -13.83 14.70 46.80
N LYS A 156 -14.13 14.02 47.93
CA LYS A 156 -13.95 12.57 48.05
C LYS A 156 -14.82 11.79 47.05
N GLN A 157 -16.08 12.18 46.86
CA GLN A 157 -16.96 11.55 45.88
C GLN A 157 -16.45 11.74 44.45
N ARG A 158 -15.96 12.94 44.09
CA ARG A 158 -15.34 13.18 42.78
C ARG A 158 -14.14 12.29 42.52
N VAL A 159 -13.26 12.14 43.51
CA VAL A 159 -12.09 11.27 43.39
C VAL A 159 -12.50 9.80 43.25
N LEU A 160 -13.52 9.35 43.99
CA LEU A 160 -14.03 7.97 43.86
C LEU A 160 -14.66 7.73 42.48
N TYR A 161 -15.43 8.67 41.97
CA TYR A 161 -16.02 8.59 40.63
C TYR A 161 -14.94 8.51 39.53
N ALA A 162 -13.94 9.40 39.59
CA ALA A 162 -12.83 9.38 38.64
C ALA A 162 -12.05 8.05 38.68
N ARG A 163 -11.85 7.49 39.88
CA ARG A 163 -11.21 6.17 40.04
C ARG A 163 -12.06 5.04 39.46
N GLN A 164 -13.38 5.09 39.65
CA GLN A 164 -14.29 4.10 39.08
C GLN A 164 -14.29 4.17 37.54
N LYS A 165 -14.29 5.39 36.97
CA LYS A 165 -14.19 5.60 35.52
C LYS A 165 -12.89 5.06 34.94
N ALA A 166 -11.76 5.34 35.60
CA ALA A 166 -10.46 4.81 35.20
C ALA A 166 -10.40 3.27 35.30
N ALA A 167 -10.95 2.68 36.35
CA ALA A 167 -11.01 1.23 36.52
C ALA A 167 -11.88 0.57 35.43
N LYS A 168 -13.02 1.18 35.07
CA LYS A 168 -13.88 0.69 33.97
C LYS A 168 -13.14 0.74 32.63
N ALA A 169 -12.45 1.84 32.34
CA ALA A 169 -11.67 1.97 31.12
C ALA A 169 -10.53 0.93 31.02
N LEU A 170 -9.82 0.70 32.12
CA LEU A 170 -8.78 -0.33 32.19
C LEU A 170 -9.35 -1.74 31.96
N PHE A 171 -10.50 -2.05 32.56
CA PHE A 171 -11.15 -3.34 32.36
C PHE A 171 -11.60 -3.56 30.91
N VAL A 172 -12.12 -2.50 30.26
CA VAL A 172 -12.48 -2.57 28.83
C VAL A 172 -11.24 -2.80 27.97
N ALA A 173 -10.16 -2.06 28.22
CA ALA A 173 -8.90 -2.25 27.50
C ALA A 173 -8.34 -3.68 27.66
N GLU A 174 -8.33 -4.21 28.88
CA GLU A 174 -7.91 -5.58 29.17
C GLU A 174 -8.79 -6.60 28.42
N SER A 175 -10.11 -6.42 28.42
CA SER A 175 -11.03 -7.30 27.69
C SER A 175 -10.79 -7.31 26.17
N LEU A 176 -10.49 -6.15 25.59
CA LEU A 176 -10.16 -6.01 24.16
C LEU A 176 -8.83 -6.71 23.86
N THR A 177 -7.81 -6.54 24.70
CA THR A 177 -6.53 -7.24 24.53
C THR A 177 -6.67 -8.75 24.63
N HIS A 178 -7.47 -9.26 25.57
CA HIS A 178 -7.73 -10.70 25.65
C HIS A 178 -8.47 -11.24 24.43
N THR A 179 -9.43 -10.47 23.90
CA THR A 179 -10.17 -10.85 22.70
C THR A 179 -9.21 -10.92 21.51
N TYR A 180 -8.35 -9.92 21.35
CA TYR A 180 -7.32 -9.88 20.31
C TYR A 180 -6.33 -11.05 20.42
N VAL A 181 -5.78 -11.30 21.62
CA VAL A 181 -4.86 -12.43 21.85
C VAL A 181 -5.55 -13.77 21.60
N LYS A 182 -6.81 -13.92 21.96
CA LYS A 182 -7.55 -15.15 21.68
C LYS A 182 -7.79 -15.37 20.19
N GLU A 183 -8.02 -14.31 19.44
CA GLU A 183 -8.33 -14.38 18.00
C GLU A 183 -7.07 -14.51 17.14
N TYR A 184 -5.96 -13.89 17.56
CA TYR A 184 -4.74 -13.77 16.75
C TYR A 184 -3.47 -14.31 17.41
N GLY A 185 -3.51 -14.64 18.70
CA GLY A 185 -2.32 -14.99 19.49
C GLY A 185 -1.84 -16.44 19.36
N ASP A 186 -2.70 -17.37 18.91
CA ASP A 186 -2.32 -18.78 18.74
C ASP A 186 -1.47 -19.03 17.46
N ASP A 187 -1.47 -18.10 16.49
CA ASP A 187 -0.76 -18.23 15.21
C ASP A 187 0.51 -17.35 15.09
N THR A 188 0.85 -16.58 16.13
CA THR A 188 2.12 -15.82 16.17
C THR A 188 3.28 -16.70 16.64
N ASP A 189 3.53 -17.79 15.91
CA ASP A 189 4.78 -18.55 15.96
C ASP A 189 5.87 -17.72 15.23
N TRP A 190 6.22 -16.57 15.82
CA TRP A 190 7.45 -15.84 15.47
C TRP A 190 8.66 -16.52 16.12
N GLU A 191 8.71 -17.86 16.11
CA GLU A 191 9.98 -18.55 16.27
C GLU A 191 10.84 -18.15 15.07
N VAL A 192 11.60 -17.09 15.29
CA VAL A 192 12.71 -16.67 14.45
C VAL A 192 13.59 -17.89 14.31
N ASP A 193 13.51 -18.55 13.15
CA ASP A 193 14.55 -19.42 12.63
C ASP A 193 15.83 -18.61 12.72
N SER A 194 16.52 -18.77 13.84
CA SER A 194 17.82 -18.19 14.09
C SER A 194 18.78 -19.02 13.27
N ASP A 195 18.78 -18.72 11.97
CA ASP A 195 19.69 -19.28 11.00
C ASP A 195 21.10 -19.21 11.58
N SER A 196 21.62 -20.40 11.80
CA SER A 196 22.97 -20.70 12.24
C SER A 196 23.97 -20.15 11.23
N ASP A 197 24.39 -18.90 11.43
CA ASP A 197 25.45 -18.29 10.65
C ASP A 197 26.82 -18.70 11.25
N SER A 198 27.35 -19.80 10.73
CA SER A 198 28.71 -20.28 10.99
C SER A 198 29.73 -19.35 10.33
N PRO A 199 30.65 -18.69 11.08
CA PRO A 199 31.68 -17.87 10.47
C PRO A 199 32.86 -18.75 10.02
N SER A 200 32.98 -18.98 8.71
CA SER A 200 34.23 -19.43 8.12
C SER A 200 34.59 -18.58 6.91
N GLU A 201 35.16 -17.40 7.15
CA GLU A 201 35.97 -16.72 6.14
C GLU A 201 37.42 -16.64 6.61
N GLU A 202 38.23 -17.52 6.00
CA GLU A 202 39.68 -17.45 5.97
C GLU A 202 40.14 -16.11 5.40
N THR A 203 40.71 -15.27 6.26
CA THR A 203 41.50 -14.11 5.85
C THR A 203 42.72 -14.56 5.04
N LYS A 204 42.76 -14.26 3.74
CA LYS A 204 43.99 -14.29 2.95
C LYS A 204 44.67 -12.92 2.98
N PRO A 205 45.95 -12.82 3.36
CA PRO A 205 46.65 -11.55 3.39
C PRO A 205 47.04 -11.09 1.98
N TRP A 206 46.78 -9.80 1.74
CA TRP A 206 47.16 -9.03 0.56
C TRP A 206 48.70 -8.94 0.47
N THR A 207 49.32 -9.60 -0.51
CA THR A 207 50.72 -9.36 -0.84
C THR A 207 50.81 -8.22 -1.85
N SER A 208 51.20 -7.05 -1.37
CA SER A 208 51.70 -5.96 -2.19
C SER A 208 53.04 -6.36 -2.82
N LYS A 209 53.14 -6.36 -4.14
CA LYS A 209 54.43 -6.28 -4.83
C LYS A 209 54.51 -4.98 -5.62
N LEU A 210 55.54 -4.23 -5.24
CA LEU A 210 56.22 -3.17 -5.97
C LEU A 210 56.60 -3.60 -7.40
#